data_AF-A0A7C6L649-F1
#
_entry.id   AF-A0A7C6L649-F1
#
_cell.length_a   1.000
_cell.length_b   1.000
_cell.length_c   1.000
_cell.angle_alpha   90.00
_cell.angle_beta   90.00
_cell.angle_gamma   90.00
#
_symmetry.space_group_name_H-M   'P 1'
#
loop_
_entity.id
_entity.type
_entity.pdbx_description
1 polymer ?
#
loop_
_entity_poly.entity_id
_entity_poly.type
_entity_poly.pdbx_seq_one_letter_code
_entity_poly.pdbx_strand_id
1 'polypeptide(L)'
;MRQFLLSLFLLVISLSYARQGLSEWTQLAPPDTVGVWIRPAGGKPAMPVWGHVNGIIVGLAPLPGPRGLIRIYTPYLEYGFAEVMNFIAFEPIPKGREDRGFSELEMSSLDKGEKGKRFWSSDDSTAVLPLDGAYPARGVVEKTDGEETLTLYLFSEPFDNGAKVYVRLRFFESRPYEFEITTYTYKGSVDLDYFITTATMGNKARLRTLFLKEGERSSLKLWPGYKDIHFTPHACFSQKDMIRDKKGSVYFIAAPNEKDYSKAVYAPGTDSHWKYWGKPATQYWIKENPHEKMNGLVNGRFTYWASGAPIPGGIAFENFELKSPFRNGERFIFGIIPLSPQQFIHRIKK
;
A
#
# COMPACT_ATOMS: atom_id res chain seq x y z
N MET A 1 22.03 20.12 38.75
CA MET A 1 22.40 18.71 38.97
C MET A 1 21.16 17.88 39.30
N ARG A 2 20.50 17.32 38.28
CA ARG A 2 19.68 16.11 38.41
C ARG A 2 19.34 15.65 37.00
N GLN A 3 19.94 14.52 36.64
CA GLN A 3 19.84 13.85 35.36
C GLN A 3 18.42 13.32 35.17
N PHE A 4 17.82 13.58 34.02
CA PHE A 4 16.66 12.83 33.54
C PHE A 4 17.16 11.74 32.60
N LEU A 5 16.88 10.50 32.96
CA LEU A 5 17.22 9.29 32.22
C LEU A 5 16.56 9.31 30.84
N LEU A 6 17.37 9.16 29.79
CA LEU A 6 16.93 8.60 28.52
C LEU A 6 16.70 7.09 28.72
N SER A 7 15.45 6.66 28.66
CA SER A 7 15.10 5.24 28.59
C SER A 7 15.28 4.77 27.15
N LEU A 8 16.39 4.07 26.94
CA LEU A 8 16.77 3.35 25.73
C LEU A 8 15.86 2.10 25.57
N PHE A 9 14.81 2.18 24.75
CA PHE A 9 13.99 0.99 24.42
C PHE A 9 14.61 0.26 23.22
N LEU A 10 15.63 -0.55 23.51
CA LEU A 10 16.17 -1.57 22.59
C LEU A 10 15.23 -2.78 22.62
N LEU A 11 14.17 -2.75 21.81
CA LEU A 11 13.36 -3.95 21.57
C LEU A 11 14.06 -4.80 20.50
N VAL A 12 14.89 -5.73 20.95
CA VAL A 12 15.40 -6.82 20.10
C VAL A 12 14.23 -7.74 19.79
N ILE A 13 13.59 -7.57 18.63
CA ILE A 13 12.57 -8.48 18.13
C ILE A 13 13.28 -9.73 17.60
N SER A 14 13.41 -10.73 18.46
CA SER A 14 13.89 -12.06 18.09
C SER A 14 12.83 -12.80 17.26
N LEU A 15 13.14 -13.01 15.97
CA LEU A 15 12.86 -14.20 15.16
C LEU A 15 11.69 -15.09 15.64
N SER A 16 10.45 -14.63 15.47
CA SER A 16 9.26 -15.49 15.46
C SER A 16 8.56 -15.53 14.09
N TYR A 17 9.03 -14.71 13.13
CA TYR A 17 8.39 -14.50 11.83
C TYR A 17 8.43 -15.71 10.87
N ALA A 18 9.22 -16.74 11.17
CA ALA A 18 9.44 -17.86 10.24
C ALA A 18 8.56 -19.11 10.48
N ARG A 19 7.71 -19.15 11.53
CA ARG A 19 7.08 -20.43 11.95
C ARG A 19 5.55 -20.53 11.93
N GLN A 20 4.81 -19.47 11.61
CA GLN A 20 3.32 -19.52 11.63
C GLN A 20 2.62 -19.42 10.27
N GLY A 21 3.30 -19.12 9.16
CA GLY A 21 2.61 -18.78 7.88
C GLY A 21 2.84 -19.70 6.68
N LEU A 22 3.76 -20.66 6.74
CA LEU A 22 4.16 -21.41 5.54
C LEU A 22 3.21 -22.55 5.15
N SER A 23 2.28 -22.98 6.02
CA SER A 23 1.43 -24.16 5.74
C SER A 23 -0.06 -23.90 5.54
N GLU A 24 -0.61 -22.72 5.85
CA GLU A 24 -2.08 -22.53 5.82
C GLU A 24 -2.59 -22.00 4.48
N TRP A 25 -1.95 -20.99 3.89
CA TRP A 25 -2.49 -20.36 2.68
C TRP A 25 -2.36 -21.24 1.42
N THR A 26 -1.38 -22.15 1.38
CA THR A 26 -1.18 -23.09 0.26
C THR A 26 -2.25 -24.19 0.20
N GLN A 27 -3.01 -24.38 1.29
CA GLN A 27 -4.15 -25.29 1.35
C GLN A 27 -5.45 -24.63 0.85
N LEU A 28 -5.48 -23.29 0.75
CA LEU A 28 -6.64 -22.57 0.24
C LEU A 28 -6.76 -22.76 -1.27
N ALA A 29 -7.99 -22.79 -1.76
CA ALA A 29 -8.23 -22.87 -3.19
C ALA A 29 -7.64 -21.65 -3.90
N PRO A 30 -6.89 -21.83 -5.01
CA PRO A 30 -6.37 -20.73 -5.81
C PRO A 30 -7.53 -19.91 -6.39
N PRO A 31 -7.31 -18.63 -6.71
CA PRO A 31 -8.37 -17.79 -7.27
C PRO A 31 -8.82 -18.28 -8.65
N ASP A 32 -10.11 -18.13 -8.92
CA ASP A 32 -10.67 -18.36 -10.25
C ASP A 32 -10.28 -17.20 -11.19
N THR A 33 -10.11 -17.53 -12.47
CA THR A 33 -10.05 -16.55 -13.54
C THR A 33 -11.35 -16.60 -14.34
N VAL A 34 -12.09 -15.49 -14.40
CA VAL A 34 -13.34 -15.38 -15.15
C VAL A 34 -13.29 -14.13 -16.00
N GLY A 35 -13.18 -14.31 -17.32
CA GLY A 35 -12.91 -13.20 -18.24
C GLY A 35 -11.57 -12.56 -17.93
N VAL A 36 -11.57 -11.23 -17.74
CA VAL A 36 -10.37 -10.46 -17.37
C VAL A 36 -10.10 -10.42 -15.86
N TRP A 37 -10.97 -11.02 -15.04
CA TRP A 37 -10.92 -10.89 -13.59
C TRP A 37 -10.34 -12.11 -12.89
N ILE A 38 -9.49 -11.84 -11.90
CA ILE A 38 -9.05 -12.78 -10.88
C ILE A 38 -9.92 -12.55 -9.65
N ARG A 39 -10.53 -13.62 -9.12
CA ARG A 39 -11.43 -13.56 -7.95
C ARG A 39 -11.23 -14.78 -7.06
N PRO A 40 -11.47 -14.71 -5.74
CA PRO A 40 -11.39 -15.88 -4.88
C PRO A 40 -12.31 -17.01 -5.35
N ALA A 41 -11.88 -18.26 -5.18
CA ALA A 41 -12.70 -19.43 -5.51
C ALA A 41 -14.01 -19.47 -4.71
N GLY A 42 -15.08 -19.95 -5.33
CA GLY A 42 -16.44 -19.86 -4.79
C GLY A 42 -16.80 -21.07 -3.94
N GLY A 43 -17.53 -20.85 -2.84
CA GLY A 43 -18.17 -21.91 -2.05
C GLY A 43 -17.21 -22.81 -1.25
N LYS A 44 -15.94 -22.41 -1.10
CA LYS A 44 -14.91 -23.16 -0.37
C LYS A 44 -13.84 -22.22 0.21
N PRO A 45 -13.04 -22.68 1.18
CA PRO A 45 -11.89 -21.93 1.64
C PRO A 45 -10.97 -21.52 0.49
N ALA A 46 -10.72 -20.22 0.33
CA ALA A 46 -10.08 -19.68 -0.86
C ALA A 46 -9.05 -18.59 -0.53
N MET A 47 -8.05 -18.47 -1.40
CA MET A 47 -7.10 -17.37 -1.31
C MET A 47 -7.84 -16.03 -1.49
N PRO A 48 -7.70 -15.06 -0.57
CA PRO A 48 -8.34 -13.76 -0.68
C PRO A 48 -7.57 -12.90 -1.70
N VAL A 49 -7.79 -13.15 -2.99
CA VAL A 49 -7.06 -12.55 -4.11
C VAL A 49 -8.03 -12.02 -5.16
N TRP A 50 -7.87 -10.74 -5.53
CA TRP A 50 -8.68 -10.06 -6.55
C TRP A 50 -7.79 -9.28 -7.50
N GLY A 51 -8.23 -9.07 -8.73
CA GLY A 51 -7.55 -8.14 -9.63
C GLY A 51 -7.77 -8.46 -11.09
N HIS A 52 -6.81 -8.04 -11.92
CA HIS A 52 -6.89 -8.14 -13.37
C HIS A 52 -5.85 -9.13 -13.91
N VAL A 53 -6.22 -10.00 -14.85
CA VAL A 53 -5.33 -11.06 -15.40
C VAL A 53 -4.03 -10.53 -16.00
N ASN A 54 -4.09 -9.34 -16.63
CA ASN A 54 -2.95 -8.66 -17.23
C ASN A 54 -2.38 -7.52 -16.34
N GLY A 55 -2.79 -7.44 -15.07
CA GLY A 55 -2.66 -6.21 -14.30
C GLY A 55 -2.30 -6.42 -12.83
N ILE A 56 -2.60 -5.40 -12.03
CA ILE A 56 -2.44 -5.44 -10.57
C ILE A 56 -3.38 -6.50 -10.00
N ILE A 57 -2.84 -7.24 -9.06
CA ILE A 57 -3.57 -8.16 -8.20
C ILE A 57 -3.37 -7.70 -6.77
N VAL A 58 -4.42 -7.79 -5.95
CA VAL A 58 -4.36 -7.52 -4.52
C VAL A 58 -4.70 -8.77 -3.72
N GLY A 59 -4.21 -8.85 -2.49
CA GLY A 59 -4.63 -9.90 -1.58
C GLY A 59 -4.51 -9.55 -0.10
N LEU A 60 -5.04 -10.43 0.75
CA LEU A 60 -5.08 -10.25 2.20
C LEU A 60 -4.39 -11.41 2.94
N ALA A 61 -4.25 -11.27 4.26
CA ALA A 61 -3.91 -12.41 5.12
C ALA A 61 -4.95 -13.52 4.90
N PRO A 62 -4.55 -14.81 4.90
CA PRO A 62 -3.28 -15.35 5.40
C PRO A 62 -2.15 -15.46 4.35
N LEU A 63 -2.25 -14.80 3.19
CA LEU A 63 -1.13 -14.78 2.22
C LEU A 63 0.15 -14.23 2.87
N PRO A 64 1.35 -14.60 2.38
CA PRO A 64 2.62 -14.15 2.96
C PRO A 64 2.71 -12.63 3.18
N GLY A 65 3.31 -12.24 4.31
CA GLY A 65 3.44 -10.84 4.74
C GLY A 65 2.62 -10.50 5.99
N PRO A 66 2.76 -9.28 6.55
CA PRO A 66 2.06 -8.88 7.78
C PRO A 66 0.54 -8.82 7.62
N ARG A 67 -0.18 -8.92 8.75
CA ARG A 67 -1.62 -8.61 8.83
C ARG A 67 -1.86 -7.10 8.78
N GLY A 68 -3.13 -6.70 8.61
CA GLY A 68 -3.51 -5.28 8.55
C GLY A 68 -3.02 -4.56 7.30
N LEU A 69 -2.71 -5.29 6.23
CA LEU A 69 -2.18 -4.74 4.98
C LEU A 69 -2.87 -5.39 3.79
N ILE A 70 -3.17 -4.58 2.78
CA ILE A 70 -3.53 -5.06 1.44
C ILE A 70 -2.22 -5.31 0.69
N ARG A 71 -1.95 -6.56 0.29
CA ARG A 71 -0.79 -6.95 -0.51
C ARG A 71 -1.00 -6.52 -1.95
N ILE A 72 0.00 -5.93 -2.60
CA ILE A 72 -0.01 -5.59 -4.01
C ILE A 72 0.96 -6.51 -4.76
N TYR A 73 0.47 -7.14 -5.83
CA TYR A 73 1.23 -8.00 -6.71
C TYR A 73 1.21 -7.44 -8.14
N THR A 74 2.32 -7.63 -8.84
CA THR A 74 2.55 -7.08 -10.18
C THR A 74 3.16 -8.14 -11.11
N PRO A 75 2.41 -9.21 -11.44
CA PRO A 75 2.95 -10.34 -12.22
C PRO A 75 3.50 -9.92 -13.60
N TYR A 76 2.94 -8.86 -14.19
CA TYR A 76 3.40 -8.26 -15.46
C TYR A 76 4.79 -7.61 -15.39
N LEU A 77 5.39 -7.51 -14.20
CA LEU A 77 6.78 -7.07 -14.01
C LEU A 77 7.75 -8.25 -13.88
N GLU A 78 7.36 -9.46 -14.27
CA GLU A 78 8.15 -10.69 -14.06
C GLU A 78 8.45 -10.92 -12.57
N TYR A 79 7.51 -10.50 -11.73
CA TYR A 79 7.58 -10.62 -10.28
C TYR A 79 6.59 -11.71 -9.83
N GLY A 80 7.13 -12.88 -9.50
CA GLY A 80 6.34 -14.10 -9.33
C GLY A 80 5.33 -14.02 -8.19
N PHE A 81 4.15 -14.62 -8.34
CA PHE A 81 3.22 -14.78 -7.23
C PHE A 81 3.77 -15.84 -6.25
N ALA A 82 3.73 -15.66 -4.92
CA ALA A 82 3.10 -14.58 -4.14
C ALA A 82 4.12 -13.54 -3.63
N GLU A 83 5.10 -13.13 -4.42
CA GLU A 83 6.04 -12.07 -4.02
C GLU A 83 5.37 -10.69 -4.05
N VAL A 84 5.28 -10.06 -2.88
CA VAL A 84 4.61 -8.77 -2.70
C VAL A 84 5.49 -7.63 -3.24
N MET A 85 4.94 -6.78 -4.10
CA MET A 85 5.60 -5.58 -4.63
C MET A 85 5.50 -4.40 -3.65
N ASN A 86 4.33 -4.19 -3.07
CA ASN A 86 4.00 -3.05 -2.21
C ASN A 86 2.84 -3.46 -1.28
N PHE A 87 2.54 -2.68 -0.25
CA PHE A 87 1.36 -2.86 0.58
C PHE A 87 0.55 -1.57 0.68
N ILE A 88 -0.78 -1.66 0.86
CA ILE A 88 -1.59 -0.53 1.31
C ILE A 88 -1.94 -0.72 2.79
N ALA A 89 -1.54 0.23 3.63
CA ALA A 89 -1.91 0.33 5.04
C ALA A 89 -3.10 1.29 5.23
N PHE A 90 -3.88 1.07 6.28
CA PHE A 90 -4.95 1.97 6.71
C PHE A 90 -4.48 2.77 7.91
N GLU A 91 -4.48 4.08 7.76
CA GLU A 91 -3.91 4.96 8.76
C GLU A 91 -4.84 6.16 9.07
N PRO A 92 -5.95 5.92 9.81
CA PRO A 92 -6.89 6.96 10.21
C PRO A 92 -6.33 7.86 11.31
N ILE A 93 -6.70 9.14 11.25
CA ILE A 93 -6.36 10.18 12.24
C ILE A 93 -7.68 10.82 12.71
N PRO A 94 -8.08 10.63 13.98
CA PRO A 94 -9.30 11.24 14.49
C PRO A 94 -9.24 12.77 14.50
N LYS A 95 -10.41 13.40 14.46
CA LYS A 95 -10.54 14.85 14.41
C LYS A 95 -9.90 15.52 15.63
N GLY A 96 -9.07 16.52 15.38
CA GLY A 96 -8.36 17.29 16.41
C GLY A 96 -7.23 16.52 17.10
N ARG A 97 -6.82 15.36 16.54
CA ARG A 97 -5.75 14.52 17.08
C ARG A 97 -4.59 14.43 16.09
N GLU A 98 -3.42 14.12 16.63
CA GLU A 98 -2.20 13.91 15.84
C GLU A 98 -1.79 12.44 15.75
N ASP A 99 -2.32 11.58 16.62
CA ASP A 99 -2.00 10.16 16.62
C ASP A 99 -2.67 9.43 15.45
N ARG A 100 -1.80 8.83 14.65
CA ARG A 100 -2.14 8.00 13.51
C ARG A 100 -2.39 6.57 13.99
N GLY A 101 -3.52 5.99 13.59
CA GLY A 101 -3.72 4.55 13.70
C GLY A 101 -2.85 3.83 12.66
N PHE A 102 -2.36 2.64 12.97
CA PHE A 102 -1.47 1.88 12.08
C PHE A 102 -1.98 0.45 11.96
N SER A 103 -2.66 0.14 10.86
CA SER A 103 -3.33 -1.15 10.70
C SER A 103 -2.38 -2.33 10.80
N GLU A 104 -1.13 -2.19 10.41
CA GLU A 104 -0.10 -3.23 10.45
C GLU A 104 0.62 -3.36 11.80
N LEU A 105 0.59 -2.31 12.64
CA LEU A 105 1.35 -2.26 13.90
C LEU A 105 0.48 -2.45 15.14
N GLU A 106 -0.78 -2.06 15.10
CA GLU A 106 -1.68 -2.22 16.25
C GLU A 106 -1.99 -3.70 16.50
N MET A 107 -2.21 -4.02 17.78
CA MET A 107 -2.65 -5.36 18.15
C MET A 107 -4.10 -5.58 17.73
N SER A 108 -4.40 -6.80 17.29
CA SER A 108 -5.77 -7.18 16.99
C SER A 108 -6.57 -7.31 18.29
N SER A 109 -7.74 -6.69 18.30
CA SER A 109 -8.76 -6.85 19.33
C SER A 109 -9.62 -8.09 19.11
N LEU A 110 -9.71 -8.56 17.86
CA LEU A 110 -10.46 -9.74 17.47
C LEU A 110 -9.65 -11.03 17.62
N ASP A 111 -8.34 -10.97 17.32
CA ASP A 111 -7.46 -12.14 17.33
C ASP A 111 -6.36 -11.93 18.38
N LYS A 112 -6.58 -12.44 19.59
CA LYS A 112 -5.71 -12.18 20.76
C LYS A 112 -4.26 -12.60 20.50
N GLY A 113 -3.33 -11.66 20.67
CA GLY A 113 -1.89 -11.89 20.52
C GLY A 113 -1.37 -11.69 19.10
N GLU A 114 -2.26 -11.46 18.13
CA GLU A 114 -1.89 -11.18 16.75
C GLU A 114 -1.60 -9.69 16.55
N LYS A 115 -0.47 -9.38 15.94
CA LYS A 115 -0.12 -8.02 15.52
C LYS A 115 -0.66 -7.77 14.11
N GLY A 116 -1.26 -6.60 13.92
CA GLY A 116 -1.89 -6.19 12.67
C GLY A 116 -3.40 -6.45 12.68
N LYS A 117 -4.16 -5.40 12.38
CA LYS A 117 -5.61 -5.36 12.33
C LYS A 117 -6.17 -6.42 11.38
N ARG A 118 -7.23 -7.11 11.79
CA ARG A 118 -7.96 -8.06 10.95
C ARG A 118 -8.73 -7.30 9.88
N PHE A 119 -8.50 -7.67 8.62
CA PHE A 119 -9.32 -7.24 7.49
C PHE A 119 -10.24 -8.37 7.04
N TRP A 120 -11.44 -8.02 6.57
CA TRP A 120 -12.34 -8.96 5.90
C TRP A 120 -12.96 -8.31 4.67
N SER A 121 -13.29 -9.13 3.67
CA SER A 121 -13.88 -8.69 2.41
C SER A 121 -15.39 -8.89 2.39
N SER A 122 -16.08 -8.05 1.63
CA SER A 122 -17.53 -8.08 1.42
C SER A 122 -17.87 -7.67 -0.02
N ASP A 123 -19.00 -8.17 -0.53
CA ASP A 123 -19.55 -7.76 -1.83
C ASP A 123 -20.31 -6.42 -1.74
N ASP A 124 -20.63 -5.96 -0.52
CA ASP A 124 -21.30 -4.68 -0.25
C ASP A 124 -20.74 -3.92 0.97
N SER A 125 -21.27 -2.73 1.21
CA SER A 125 -20.86 -1.82 2.31
C SER A 125 -21.53 -2.11 3.67
N THR A 126 -22.24 -3.22 3.83
CA THR A 126 -23.05 -3.50 5.02
C THR A 126 -22.40 -4.48 6.00
N ALA A 127 -21.29 -5.12 5.62
CA ALA A 127 -20.55 -6.09 6.43
C ALA A 127 -19.73 -5.46 7.58
N VAL A 128 -20.38 -4.69 8.44
CA VAL A 128 -19.75 -4.01 9.60
C VAL A 128 -19.32 -4.97 10.71
N LEU A 129 -19.76 -6.23 10.65
CA LEU A 129 -19.32 -7.30 11.54
C LEU A 129 -18.23 -8.13 10.87
N PRO A 130 -17.22 -8.63 11.62
CA PRO A 130 -16.17 -9.47 11.07
C PRO A 130 -16.73 -10.72 10.38
N LEU A 131 -16.24 -10.98 9.17
CA LEU A 131 -16.55 -12.19 8.40
C LEU A 131 -15.41 -13.22 8.50
N ASP A 132 -15.72 -14.46 8.15
CA ASP A 132 -14.73 -15.53 8.07
C ASP A 132 -13.78 -15.28 6.88
N GLY A 133 -12.49 -15.05 7.19
CA GLY A 133 -11.47 -14.78 6.18
C GLY A 133 -11.16 -15.99 5.29
N ALA A 134 -11.53 -17.20 5.70
CA ALA A 134 -11.41 -18.39 4.85
C ALA A 134 -12.37 -18.34 3.65
N TYR A 135 -13.50 -17.65 3.77
CA TYR A 135 -14.52 -17.52 2.74
C TYR A 135 -14.63 -16.06 2.25
N PRO A 136 -13.59 -15.55 1.56
CA PRO A 136 -13.58 -14.17 1.10
C PRO A 136 -14.70 -13.91 0.09
N ALA A 137 -15.28 -12.71 0.17
CA ALA A 137 -16.22 -12.22 -0.82
C ALA A 137 -15.60 -12.23 -2.22
N ARG A 138 -16.37 -12.59 -3.25
CA ARG A 138 -15.82 -12.74 -4.61
C ARG A 138 -15.57 -11.40 -5.30
N GLY A 139 -16.22 -10.34 -4.84
CA GLY A 139 -16.37 -9.09 -5.54
C GLY A 139 -17.47 -9.16 -6.59
N VAL A 140 -18.13 -8.02 -6.79
CA VAL A 140 -19.20 -7.85 -7.76
C VAL A 140 -18.61 -7.38 -9.07
N VAL A 141 -18.94 -8.09 -10.15
CA VAL A 141 -18.59 -7.68 -11.52
C VAL A 141 -19.82 -7.00 -12.12
N GLU A 142 -19.65 -5.74 -12.53
CA GLU A 142 -20.72 -4.93 -13.10
C GLU A 142 -20.22 -4.25 -14.38
N LYS A 143 -21.11 -4.11 -15.37
CA LYS A 143 -20.84 -3.39 -16.61
C LYS A 143 -21.67 -2.12 -16.65
N THR A 144 -21.02 -0.96 -16.64
CA THR A 144 -21.66 0.36 -16.73
C THR A 144 -21.02 1.15 -17.86
N ASP A 145 -21.84 1.77 -18.73
CA ASP A 145 -21.37 2.57 -19.86
C ASP A 145 -20.34 1.89 -20.76
N GLY A 146 -20.45 0.56 -20.90
CA GLY A 146 -19.56 -0.25 -21.74
C GLY A 146 -18.26 -0.70 -21.06
N GLU A 147 -17.93 -0.21 -19.87
CA GLU A 147 -16.76 -0.64 -19.08
C GLU A 147 -17.18 -1.66 -18.02
N GLU A 148 -16.49 -2.80 -17.97
CA GLU A 148 -16.64 -3.76 -16.89
C GLU A 148 -15.72 -3.39 -15.70
N THR A 149 -16.24 -3.56 -14.49
CA THR A 149 -15.50 -3.31 -13.24
C THR A 149 -15.65 -4.46 -12.27
N LEU A 150 -14.61 -4.73 -11.49
CA LEU A 150 -14.66 -5.60 -10.31
C LEU A 150 -14.60 -4.73 -9.06
N THR A 151 -15.64 -4.80 -8.23
CA THR A 151 -15.75 -4.02 -6.99
C THR A 151 -15.82 -4.94 -5.77
N LEU A 152 -15.07 -4.61 -4.72
CA LEU A 152 -15.22 -5.24 -3.40
C LEU A 152 -15.04 -4.22 -2.28
N TYR A 153 -15.45 -4.60 -1.07
CA TYR A 153 -15.30 -3.78 0.14
C TYR A 153 -14.37 -4.49 1.12
N LEU A 154 -13.45 -3.74 1.71
CA LEU A 154 -12.52 -4.24 2.72
C LEU A 154 -12.71 -3.46 4.01
N PHE A 155 -13.18 -4.15 5.03
CA PHE A 155 -13.38 -3.60 6.35
C PHE A 155 -12.16 -3.88 7.23
N SER A 156 -11.91 -2.96 8.15
CA SER A 156 -10.96 -3.15 9.24
C SER A 156 -11.70 -3.32 10.56
N GLU A 157 -11.11 -4.12 11.44
CA GLU A 157 -11.47 -4.06 12.84
C GLU A 157 -11.24 -2.64 13.40
N PRO A 158 -11.94 -2.24 14.49
CA PRO A 158 -11.76 -0.93 15.09
C PRO A 158 -10.31 -0.66 15.51
N PHE A 159 -9.89 0.58 15.28
CA PHE A 159 -8.59 1.09 15.74
C PHE A 159 -8.67 1.52 17.20
N ASP A 160 -7.53 1.49 17.88
CA ASP A 160 -7.46 1.84 19.31
C ASP A 160 -7.77 3.33 19.54
N ASN A 161 -7.57 4.16 18.52
CA ASN A 161 -7.94 5.58 18.51
C ASN A 161 -9.45 5.84 18.27
N GLY A 162 -10.27 4.78 18.17
CA GLY A 162 -11.71 4.84 18.00
C GLY A 162 -12.19 4.90 16.54
N ALA A 163 -11.28 4.94 15.56
CA ALA A 163 -11.65 4.93 14.15
C ALA A 163 -12.22 3.59 13.72
N LYS A 164 -13.30 3.65 12.93
CA LYS A 164 -13.96 2.48 12.33
C LYS A 164 -14.10 2.71 10.84
N VAL A 165 -13.21 2.09 10.08
CA VAL A 165 -13.00 2.40 8.66
C VAL A 165 -13.12 1.18 7.76
N TYR A 166 -13.48 1.43 6.52
CA TYR A 166 -13.43 0.48 5.43
C TYR A 166 -13.11 1.20 4.12
N VAL A 167 -12.69 0.43 3.12
CA VAL A 167 -12.51 0.95 1.77
C VAL A 167 -13.33 0.16 0.77
N ARG A 168 -13.72 0.80 -0.33
CA ARG A 168 -14.12 0.12 -1.56
C ARG A 168 -12.91 0.06 -2.48
N LEU A 169 -12.57 -1.15 -2.92
CA LEU A 169 -11.63 -1.35 -4.03
C LEU A 169 -12.42 -1.51 -5.32
N ARG A 170 -11.96 -0.85 -6.39
CA ARG A 170 -12.55 -1.02 -7.72
C ARG A 170 -11.46 -1.14 -8.78
N PHE A 171 -11.53 -2.21 -9.55
CA PHE A 171 -10.69 -2.47 -10.71
C PHE A 171 -11.48 -2.20 -11.99
N PHE A 172 -10.77 -1.88 -13.07
CA PHE A 172 -11.35 -1.48 -14.34
C PHE A 172 -10.74 -2.30 -15.47
N GLU A 173 -11.58 -2.82 -16.35
CA GLU A 173 -11.15 -3.63 -17.50
C GLU A 173 -10.13 -2.86 -18.36
N SER A 174 -10.36 -1.56 -18.56
CA SER A 174 -9.52 -0.73 -19.43
C SER A 174 -8.22 -0.26 -18.77
N ARG A 175 -8.06 -0.45 -17.44
CA ARG A 175 -6.96 0.12 -16.65
C ARG A 175 -6.30 -0.92 -15.76
N PRO A 176 -5.62 -1.93 -16.35
CA PRO A 176 -5.10 -3.08 -15.60
C PRO A 176 -4.02 -2.71 -14.58
N TYR A 177 -3.31 -1.60 -14.76
CA TYR A 177 -2.16 -1.22 -13.93
C TYR A 177 -2.51 -0.29 -12.77
N GLU A 178 -3.79 -0.08 -12.51
CA GLU A 178 -4.28 0.75 -11.41
C GLU A 178 -5.60 0.22 -10.85
N PHE A 179 -5.90 0.63 -9.62
CA PHE A 179 -7.18 0.39 -9.00
C PHE A 179 -7.56 1.59 -8.13
N GLU A 180 -8.85 1.76 -7.97
CA GLU A 180 -9.41 2.80 -7.11
C GLU A 180 -9.55 2.29 -5.68
N ILE A 181 -9.22 3.16 -4.74
CA ILE A 181 -9.46 3.01 -3.31
C ILE A 181 -10.37 4.16 -2.89
N THR A 182 -11.58 3.83 -2.43
CA THR A 182 -12.51 4.82 -1.88
C THR A 182 -12.64 4.63 -0.38
N THR A 183 -12.43 5.69 0.38
CA THR A 183 -12.33 5.64 1.85
C THR A 183 -13.65 5.97 2.54
N TYR A 184 -13.99 5.20 3.57
CA TYR A 184 -15.23 5.37 4.32
C TYR A 184 -15.05 5.12 5.82
N THR A 185 -15.97 5.67 6.60
CA THR A 185 -16.24 5.27 7.99
C THR A 185 -17.57 4.55 8.07
N TYR A 186 -17.73 3.64 9.03
CA TYR A 186 -19.02 3.01 9.33
C TYR A 186 -19.57 3.43 10.70
N LYS A 187 -20.82 3.01 10.99
CA LYS A 187 -21.58 3.45 12.17
C LYS A 187 -20.77 3.29 13.47
N GLY A 188 -20.70 4.38 14.23
CA GLY A 188 -20.01 4.41 15.52
C GLY A 188 -18.49 4.60 15.41
N SER A 189 -17.97 5.05 14.27
CA SER A 189 -16.63 5.66 14.19
C SER A 189 -16.62 7.01 14.89
N VAL A 190 -15.47 7.40 15.43
CA VAL A 190 -15.17 8.81 15.70
C VAL A 190 -15.04 9.59 14.38
N ASP A 191 -15.23 10.92 14.44
CA ASP A 191 -14.91 11.83 13.34
C ASP A 191 -13.41 11.78 13.01
N LEU A 192 -13.05 11.87 11.74
CA LEU A 192 -11.67 11.83 11.26
C LEU A 192 -11.26 13.16 10.62
N ASP A 193 -10.04 13.61 10.87
CA ASP A 193 -9.39 14.63 10.05
C ASP A 193 -8.80 14.00 8.78
N TYR A 194 -8.28 12.77 8.88
CA TYR A 194 -7.69 12.04 7.76
C TYR A 194 -8.00 10.54 7.84
N PHE A 195 -8.18 9.91 6.68
CA PHE A 195 -8.05 8.47 6.53
C PHE A 195 -7.11 8.21 5.36
N ILE A 196 -5.86 7.89 5.69
CA ILE A 196 -4.80 7.76 4.69
C ILE A 196 -4.65 6.29 4.32
N THR A 197 -4.57 6.01 3.03
CA THR A 197 -4.26 4.69 2.47
C THR A 197 -2.83 4.73 1.94
N THR A 198 -1.89 4.19 2.70
CA THR A 198 -0.45 4.40 2.48
C THR A 198 0.14 3.27 1.67
N ALA A 199 0.77 3.59 0.53
CA ALA A 199 1.62 2.64 -0.16
C ALA A 199 2.96 2.55 0.60
N THR A 200 3.20 1.42 1.25
CA THR A 200 4.40 1.16 2.08
C THR A 200 5.24 0.04 1.49
N MET A 201 6.51 -0.07 1.89
CA MET A 201 7.50 -0.97 1.26
C MET A 201 7.98 -0.49 -0.12
N GLY A 202 7.88 0.82 -0.41
CA GLY A 202 8.41 1.41 -1.65
C GLY A 202 9.93 1.17 -1.84
N ASN A 203 10.65 0.86 -0.76
CA ASN A 203 12.07 0.60 -0.78
C ASN A 203 12.43 -0.77 -1.37
N LYS A 204 11.46 -1.69 -1.47
CA LYS A 204 11.65 -2.99 -2.12
C LYS A 204 12.06 -2.82 -3.58
N ALA A 205 11.24 -2.08 -4.33
CA ALA A 205 11.56 -1.65 -5.69
C ALA A 205 12.49 -0.41 -5.72
N ARG A 206 13.02 0.01 -4.56
CA ARG A 206 13.96 1.14 -4.42
C ARG A 206 13.46 2.41 -5.10
N LEU A 207 12.20 2.79 -4.81
CA LEU A 207 11.66 4.10 -5.18
C LEU A 207 12.53 5.21 -4.59
N ARG A 208 13.04 6.11 -5.44
CA ARG A 208 13.98 7.17 -5.02
C ARG A 208 13.70 8.53 -5.61
N THR A 209 12.95 8.62 -6.70
CA THR A 209 12.75 9.88 -7.40
C THR A 209 11.27 10.20 -7.50
N LEU A 210 10.88 11.35 -6.96
CA LEU A 210 9.59 11.98 -7.23
C LEU A 210 9.68 12.83 -8.49
N PHE A 211 8.60 12.83 -9.28
CA PHE A 211 8.47 13.63 -10.50
C PHE A 211 7.39 14.70 -10.27
N LEU A 212 7.83 15.96 -10.15
CA LEU A 212 6.98 17.12 -9.91
C LEU A 212 6.99 18.05 -11.13
N LYS A 213 6.15 19.09 -11.12
CA LYS A 213 6.09 20.10 -12.20
C LYS A 213 7.44 20.75 -12.48
N GLU A 214 8.17 21.12 -11.42
CA GLU A 214 9.47 21.80 -11.49
C GLU A 214 10.65 20.81 -11.52
N GLY A 215 10.38 19.56 -11.92
CA GLY A 215 11.39 18.53 -12.08
C GLY A 215 11.44 17.53 -10.93
N GLU A 216 12.59 16.88 -10.81
CA GLU A 216 12.76 15.70 -9.96
C GLU A 216 13.16 16.05 -8.53
N ARG A 217 12.73 15.23 -7.56
CA ARG A 217 13.20 15.26 -6.17
C ARG A 217 13.65 13.87 -5.76
N SER A 218 14.94 13.73 -5.45
CA SER A 218 15.53 12.44 -5.08
C SER A 218 15.60 12.27 -3.57
N SER A 219 15.31 11.08 -3.05
CA SER A 219 15.49 10.70 -1.65
C SER A 219 16.93 10.98 -1.15
N LEU A 220 17.94 10.80 -2.01
CA LEU A 220 19.35 11.07 -1.70
C LEU A 220 19.62 12.56 -1.44
N LYS A 221 18.82 13.45 -2.03
CA LYS A 221 18.88 14.91 -1.83
C LYS A 221 17.96 15.39 -0.72
N LEU A 222 16.83 14.70 -0.50
CA LEU A 222 15.90 15.03 0.58
C LEU A 222 16.51 14.75 1.96
N TRP A 223 17.28 13.66 2.07
CA TRP A 223 17.92 13.26 3.32
C TRP A 223 19.41 12.92 3.11
N PRO A 224 20.25 13.94 2.83
CA PRO A 224 21.66 13.73 2.53
C PRO A 224 22.37 13.13 3.74
N GLY A 225 23.12 12.04 3.52
CA GLY A 225 23.92 11.40 4.58
C GLY A 225 23.14 10.58 5.61
N TYR A 226 21.81 10.42 5.46
CA TYR A 226 21.02 9.60 6.38
C TYR A 226 21.41 8.12 6.28
N LYS A 227 21.73 7.51 7.43
CA LYS A 227 22.19 6.11 7.55
C LYS A 227 21.55 5.36 8.73
N ASP A 228 20.54 5.96 9.36
CA ASP A 228 19.87 5.37 10.50
C ASP A 228 18.90 4.24 10.06
N ILE A 229 18.57 3.35 11.00
CA ILE A 229 17.62 2.23 10.80
C ILE A 229 16.15 2.69 10.86
N HIS A 230 15.91 3.84 11.47
CA HIS A 230 14.60 4.44 11.63
C HIS A 230 14.07 5.08 10.33
N PHE A 231 12.86 5.62 10.40
CA PHE A 231 12.31 6.43 9.32
C PHE A 231 12.91 7.83 9.36
N THR A 232 13.06 8.43 8.18
CA THR A 232 13.24 9.88 8.12
C THR A 232 11.94 10.62 8.45
N PRO A 233 12.02 11.91 8.84
CA PRO A 233 10.85 12.77 8.82
C PRO A 233 10.19 12.82 7.43
N HIS A 234 8.87 12.97 7.39
CA HIS A 234 8.14 13.12 6.14
C HIS A 234 8.58 14.38 5.39
N ALA A 235 8.88 14.22 4.11
CA ALA A 235 8.89 15.31 3.16
C ALA A 235 7.48 15.49 2.60
N CYS A 236 6.98 16.73 2.64
CA CYS A 236 5.62 17.08 2.23
C CYS A 236 5.65 17.94 0.97
N PHE A 237 4.78 17.62 0.01
CA PHE A 237 4.68 18.31 -1.27
C PHE A 237 3.24 18.75 -1.51
N SER A 238 3.03 20.02 -1.86
CA SER A 238 1.68 20.52 -2.10
C SER A 238 1.11 19.90 -3.37
N GLN A 239 -0.22 19.71 -3.42
CA GLN A 239 -0.90 19.38 -4.68
C GLN A 239 -0.58 20.37 -5.82
N LYS A 240 -0.16 21.60 -5.49
CA LYS A 240 0.21 22.61 -6.47
C LYS A 240 1.49 22.23 -7.24
N ASP A 241 2.39 21.48 -6.61
CA ASP A 241 3.68 21.06 -7.16
C ASP A 241 3.55 19.81 -8.04
N MET A 242 2.44 19.08 -7.91
CA MET A 242 2.16 17.83 -8.61
C MET A 242 1.81 18.04 -10.07
N ILE A 243 2.11 17.02 -10.89
CA ILE A 243 1.74 17.00 -12.32
C ILE A 243 0.22 16.89 -12.46
N ARG A 244 -0.34 17.51 -13.50
CA ARG A 244 -1.78 17.50 -13.77
C ARG A 244 -2.08 17.02 -15.18
N ASP A 245 -3.19 16.32 -15.34
CA ASP A 245 -3.79 16.04 -16.66
C ASP A 245 -4.64 17.24 -17.13
N LYS A 246 -5.24 17.11 -18.32
CA LYS A 246 -6.15 18.11 -18.91
C LYS A 246 -7.48 18.26 -18.16
N LYS A 247 -7.90 17.25 -17.40
CA LYS A 247 -9.13 17.26 -16.58
C LYS A 247 -8.89 17.92 -15.21
N GLY A 248 -7.65 18.24 -14.88
CA GLY A 248 -7.26 18.82 -13.61
C GLY A 248 -6.96 17.79 -12.51
N SER A 249 -6.97 16.50 -12.80
CA SER A 249 -6.54 15.45 -11.87
C SER A 249 -5.06 15.65 -11.54
N VAL A 250 -4.68 15.48 -10.28
CA VAL A 250 -3.27 15.56 -9.86
C VAL A 250 -2.65 14.17 -9.77
N TYR A 251 -1.37 14.10 -10.14
CA TYR A 251 -0.55 12.90 -10.14
C TYR A 251 0.64 13.11 -9.22
N PHE A 252 0.74 12.28 -8.19
CA PHE A 252 1.95 12.14 -7.39
C PHE A 252 2.68 10.91 -7.88
N ILE A 253 3.90 11.07 -8.39
CA ILE A 253 4.58 10.04 -9.18
C ILE A 253 5.96 9.78 -8.58
N ALA A 254 6.27 8.51 -8.34
CA ALA A 254 7.55 8.04 -7.86
C ALA A 254 8.10 6.92 -8.74
N ALA A 255 9.42 6.87 -8.90
CA ALA A 255 10.05 5.74 -9.56
C ALA A 255 11.44 5.41 -8.98
N PRO A 256 11.94 4.20 -9.26
CA PRO A 256 13.33 3.83 -9.06
C PRO A 256 14.24 4.67 -9.97
N ASN A 257 15.49 4.87 -9.56
CA ASN A 257 16.52 5.50 -10.40
C ASN A 257 17.53 4.48 -10.97
N GLU A 258 17.37 3.20 -10.66
CA GLU A 258 18.21 2.11 -11.16
C GLU A 258 17.79 1.68 -12.57
N LYS A 259 18.78 1.43 -13.42
CA LYS A 259 18.54 0.94 -14.80
C LYS A 259 18.50 -0.58 -14.90
N ASP A 260 19.20 -1.26 -14.00
CA ASP A 260 19.40 -2.71 -14.05
C ASP A 260 19.51 -3.27 -12.62
N TYR A 261 18.46 -3.98 -12.20
CA TYR A 261 18.36 -4.55 -10.87
C TYR A 261 19.25 -5.77 -10.65
N SER A 262 19.69 -6.45 -11.71
CA SER A 262 20.61 -7.59 -11.60
C SER A 262 21.98 -7.18 -11.05
N LYS A 263 22.32 -5.88 -11.15
CA LYS A 263 23.56 -5.29 -10.64
C LYS A 263 23.48 -4.84 -9.18
N ALA A 264 22.33 -4.98 -8.53
CA ALA A 264 22.17 -4.58 -7.13
C ALA A 264 23.01 -5.49 -6.23
N VAL A 265 23.91 -4.88 -5.46
CA VAL A 265 24.72 -5.59 -4.45
C VAL A 265 24.01 -5.50 -3.12
N TYR A 266 23.50 -6.63 -2.64
CA TYR A 266 22.86 -6.74 -1.33
C TYR A 266 23.89 -7.08 -0.26
N ALA A 267 23.73 -6.50 0.94
CA ALA A 267 24.58 -6.84 2.07
C ALA A 267 24.41 -8.33 2.46
N PRO A 268 25.46 -8.99 2.97
CA PRO A 268 25.35 -10.34 3.53
C PRO A 268 24.22 -10.41 4.56
N GLY A 269 23.42 -11.48 4.51
CA GLY A 269 22.28 -11.67 5.42
C GLY A 269 21.02 -10.86 5.07
N THR A 270 20.99 -10.12 3.95
CA THR A 270 19.73 -9.54 3.46
C THR A 270 18.74 -10.65 3.12
N ASP A 271 17.57 -10.67 3.78
CA ASP A 271 16.53 -11.66 3.53
C ASP A 271 16.10 -11.69 2.05
N SER A 272 15.79 -12.89 1.56
CA SER A 272 15.42 -13.10 0.15
C SER A 272 14.21 -12.29 -0.28
N HIS A 273 13.22 -12.09 0.60
CA HIS A 273 11.99 -11.36 0.29
C HIS A 273 12.19 -9.85 0.04
N TRP A 274 13.32 -9.29 0.48
CA TRP A 274 13.73 -7.91 0.18
C TRP A 274 14.44 -7.76 -1.17
N LYS A 275 14.93 -8.86 -1.73
CA LYS A 275 15.63 -8.83 -3.02
C LYS A 275 14.61 -8.68 -4.13
N TYR A 276 14.69 -7.55 -4.82
CA TYR A 276 13.83 -7.25 -5.96
C TYR A 276 14.49 -7.69 -7.27
N TRP A 277 13.74 -8.50 -8.03
CA TRP A 277 14.17 -9.10 -9.30
C TRP A 277 13.26 -8.78 -10.48
N GLY A 278 12.16 -8.05 -10.24
CA GLY A 278 11.22 -7.67 -11.29
C GLY A 278 11.74 -6.54 -12.18
N LYS A 279 10.93 -6.13 -13.14
CA LYS A 279 11.21 -4.99 -14.04
C LYS A 279 11.02 -3.63 -13.33
N PRO A 280 11.72 -2.57 -13.77
CA PRO A 280 11.43 -1.21 -13.33
C PRO A 280 9.99 -0.81 -13.66
N ALA A 281 9.35 -0.09 -12.74
CA ALA A 281 7.99 0.41 -12.91
C ALA A 281 7.83 1.77 -12.23
N THR A 282 6.91 2.57 -12.77
CA THR A 282 6.52 3.86 -12.18
C THR A 282 5.34 3.64 -11.25
N GLN A 283 5.43 4.11 -10.02
CA GLN A 283 4.33 4.08 -9.05
C GLN A 283 3.70 5.45 -8.93
N TYR A 284 2.39 5.52 -8.79
CA TYR A 284 1.70 6.79 -8.73
C TYR A 284 0.40 6.74 -7.95
N TRP A 285 0.03 7.90 -7.44
CA TRP A 285 -1.31 8.21 -6.95
C TRP A 285 -1.97 9.24 -7.86
N ILE A 286 -3.25 9.04 -8.18
CA ILE A 286 -4.10 10.02 -8.85
C ILE A 286 -5.15 10.50 -7.86
N LYS A 287 -5.37 11.82 -7.86
CA LYS A 287 -6.52 12.43 -7.21
C LYS A 287 -7.30 13.33 -8.15
N GLU A 288 -8.54 12.92 -8.43
CA GLU A 288 -9.54 13.77 -9.06
C GLU A 288 -10.06 14.81 -8.06
N ASN A 289 -10.30 16.04 -8.52
CA ASN A 289 -10.82 17.15 -7.72
C ASN A 289 -10.09 17.30 -6.35
N PRO A 290 -8.76 17.49 -6.36
CA PRO A 290 -7.97 17.47 -5.13
C PRO A 290 -8.37 18.61 -4.20
N HIS A 291 -8.49 18.29 -2.91
CA HIS A 291 -8.68 19.30 -1.88
C HIS A 291 -7.46 20.23 -1.82
N GLU A 292 -7.66 21.53 -1.57
CA GLU A 292 -6.57 22.52 -1.57
C GLU A 292 -5.45 22.19 -0.56
N LYS A 293 -5.84 21.61 0.59
CA LYS A 293 -4.95 21.16 1.69
C LYS A 293 -4.37 19.76 1.48
N MET A 294 -4.62 19.12 0.32
CA MET A 294 -4.04 17.81 0.04
C MET A 294 -2.53 17.95 -0.20
N ASN A 295 -1.76 17.03 0.39
CA ASN A 295 -0.32 16.93 0.17
C ASN A 295 0.07 15.51 -0.24
N GLY A 296 1.16 15.40 -0.99
CA GLY A 296 1.88 14.15 -1.21
C GLY A 296 2.98 14.05 -0.17
N LEU A 297 3.10 12.89 0.46
CA LEU A 297 4.09 12.64 1.50
C LEU A 297 4.96 11.46 1.10
N VAL A 298 6.25 11.60 1.41
CA VAL A 298 7.21 10.49 1.43
C VAL A 298 8.05 10.53 2.68
N ASN A 299 8.35 9.37 3.24
CA ASN A 299 9.48 9.19 4.14
C ASN A 299 10.44 8.18 3.52
N GLY A 300 11.62 8.04 4.10
CA GLY A 300 12.65 7.17 3.59
C GLY A 300 13.29 6.33 4.67
N ARG A 301 13.99 5.30 4.20
CA ARG A 301 14.78 4.40 5.04
C ARG A 301 16.10 4.07 4.37
N PHE A 302 17.12 3.90 5.19
CA PHE A 302 18.43 3.45 4.72
C PHE A 302 18.58 1.92 4.79
N THR A 303 17.90 1.26 5.73
CA THR A 303 17.88 -0.20 5.87
C THR A 303 16.48 -0.78 5.63
N TYR A 304 16.42 -2.05 5.26
CA TYR A 304 15.15 -2.77 5.13
C TYR A 304 14.45 -2.95 6.48
N TRP A 305 13.11 -3.07 6.48
CA TRP A 305 12.32 -3.18 7.70
C TRP A 305 12.71 -4.35 8.58
N ALA A 306 12.65 -4.10 9.90
CA ALA A 306 13.06 -5.02 10.95
C ALA A 306 14.48 -5.61 10.75
N SER A 307 15.36 -4.86 10.08
CA SER A 307 16.73 -5.31 9.79
C SER A 307 17.74 -4.15 9.84
N GLY A 308 19.02 -4.51 9.98
CA GLY A 308 20.15 -3.59 9.75
C GLY A 308 20.70 -3.65 8.33
N ALA A 309 20.08 -4.39 7.42
CA ALA A 309 20.58 -4.60 6.06
C ALA A 309 20.39 -3.32 5.22
N PRO A 310 21.46 -2.67 4.73
CA PRO A 310 21.34 -1.46 3.93
C PRO A 310 20.66 -1.75 2.59
N ILE A 311 19.82 -0.81 2.16
CA ILE A 311 19.16 -0.86 0.87
C ILE A 311 20.22 -0.53 -0.21
N PRO A 312 20.38 -1.36 -1.27
CA PRO A 312 21.32 -1.09 -2.35
C PRO A 312 21.10 0.32 -2.93
N GLY A 313 22.17 1.11 -3.05
CA GLY A 313 22.08 2.50 -3.53
C GLY A 313 21.69 3.55 -2.48
N GLY A 314 21.50 3.17 -1.21
CA GLY A 314 21.27 4.09 -0.08
C GLY A 314 19.80 4.32 0.26
N ILE A 315 19.45 5.51 0.76
CA ILE A 315 18.08 5.79 1.26
C ILE A 315 17.00 5.79 0.18
N ALA A 316 16.00 4.91 0.29
CA ALA A 316 14.84 4.84 -0.61
C ALA A 316 13.55 5.19 0.13
N PHE A 317 12.50 5.56 -0.60
CA PHE A 317 11.19 5.85 0.00
C PHE A 317 10.60 4.57 0.59
N GLU A 318 10.12 4.61 1.84
CA GLU A 318 9.26 3.52 2.36
C GLU A 318 7.80 3.84 2.04
N ASN A 319 7.29 4.91 2.64
CA ASN A 319 5.91 5.32 2.49
C ASN A 319 5.79 6.35 1.36
N PHE A 320 4.78 6.16 0.54
CA PHE A 320 4.42 7.02 -0.58
C PHE A 320 2.91 7.19 -0.60
N GLU A 321 2.42 8.36 -0.22
CA GLU A 321 1.01 8.55 0.11
C GLU A 321 0.48 9.92 -0.31
N LEU A 322 -0.84 9.99 -0.50
CA LEU A 322 -1.59 11.26 -0.54
C LEU A 322 -2.32 11.44 0.80
N LYS A 323 -2.08 12.57 1.46
CA LYS A 323 -2.81 13.00 2.66
C LYS A 323 -3.80 14.09 2.28
N SER A 324 -5.08 13.71 2.19
CA SER A 324 -6.20 14.64 1.94
C SER A 324 -7.14 14.67 3.14
N PRO A 325 -7.69 15.84 3.52
CA PRO A 325 -8.75 15.89 4.53
C PRO A 325 -9.85 14.87 4.24
N PHE A 326 -10.28 14.15 5.29
CA PHE A 326 -11.23 13.07 5.13
C PHE A 326 -12.60 13.59 4.70
N ARG A 327 -13.18 12.89 3.72
CA ARG A 327 -14.60 12.97 3.38
C ARG A 327 -15.07 11.55 3.11
N ASN A 328 -16.27 11.23 3.59
CA ASN A 328 -16.82 9.90 3.35
C ASN A 328 -17.05 9.70 1.84
N GLY A 329 -16.49 8.64 1.25
CA GLY A 329 -16.49 8.45 -0.21
C GLY A 329 -15.33 9.12 -0.95
N GLU A 330 -14.27 9.55 -0.27
CA GLU A 330 -13.10 10.14 -0.92
C GLU A 330 -12.34 9.07 -1.74
N ARG A 331 -12.22 9.32 -3.05
CA ARG A 331 -11.60 8.42 -4.04
C ARG A 331 -10.11 8.74 -4.25
N PHE A 332 -9.29 7.71 -4.33
CA PHE A 332 -7.89 7.75 -4.72
C PHE A 332 -7.63 6.63 -5.73
N ILE A 333 -6.70 6.82 -6.66
CA ILE A 333 -6.28 5.75 -7.58
C ILE A 333 -4.81 5.50 -7.34
N PHE A 334 -4.44 4.25 -7.11
CA PHE A 334 -3.05 3.83 -7.01
C PHE A 334 -2.70 2.96 -8.22
N GLY A 335 -1.52 3.17 -8.78
CA GLY A 335 -1.04 2.40 -9.92
C GLY A 335 0.45 2.12 -9.89
N ILE A 336 0.82 1.04 -10.57
CA ILE A 336 2.19 0.59 -10.79
C ILE A 336 2.30 0.22 -12.26
N ILE A 337 2.84 1.10 -13.10
CA ILE A 337 2.81 0.92 -14.55
C ILE A 337 4.18 0.52 -15.12
N PRO A 338 4.27 -0.43 -16.07
CA PRO A 338 5.53 -0.86 -16.69
C PRO A 338 6.03 0.15 -17.75
N LEU A 339 5.94 1.44 -17.44
CA LEU A 339 6.45 2.53 -18.26
C LEU A 339 7.51 3.30 -17.48
N SER A 340 8.45 3.89 -18.21
CA SER A 340 9.32 4.88 -17.59
C SER A 340 8.51 6.10 -17.14
N PRO A 341 8.99 6.86 -16.13
CA PRO A 341 8.31 8.06 -15.68
C PRO A 341 8.09 9.06 -16.81
N GLN A 342 9.04 9.21 -17.73
CA GLN A 342 8.94 10.12 -18.86
C GLN A 342 7.84 9.67 -19.85
N GLN A 343 7.77 8.38 -20.15
CA GLN A 343 6.71 7.83 -21.00
C GLN A 343 5.33 8.00 -20.35
N PHE A 344 5.23 7.76 -19.05
CA PHE A 344 3.99 7.91 -18.31
C PHE A 344 3.53 9.37 -18.23
N ILE A 345 4.43 10.30 -17.89
CA ILE A 345 4.15 11.74 -17.84
C ILE A 345 3.74 12.28 -19.21
N HIS A 346 4.35 11.79 -20.29
CA HIS A 346 3.94 12.13 -21.65
C HIS A 346 2.50 11.69 -21.94
N ARG A 347 2.08 10.51 -21.46
CA ARG A 347 0.68 10.05 -21.59
C ARG A 347 -0.30 10.90 -20.79
N ILE A 348 0.08 11.37 -19.59
CA ILE A 348 -0.77 12.22 -18.74
C ILE A 348 -1.03 13.59 -19.39
N LYS A 349 -0.03 14.16 -20.08
CA LYS A 349 -0.11 15.50 -20.68
C LYS A 349 -0.81 15.53 -22.05
N LYS A 350 -0.97 14.37 -22.70
CA LYS A 350 -1.77 14.23 -23.92
C LYS A 350 -3.25 14.35 -23.60
#